data_AF-A0A4R9GSZ2-F1
#
_entry.id   AF-A0A4R9GSZ2-F1
#
_cell.length_a   1.000
_cell.length_b   1.000
_cell.length_c   1.000
_cell.angle_alpha   90.00
_cell.angle_beta   90.00
_cell.angle_gamma   90.00
#
_symmetry.space_group_name_H-M   'P 1'
#
loop_
_entity.id
_entity.type
_entity.pdbx_description
1 polymer ?
#
loop_
_entity_poly.entity_id
_entity_poly.type
_entity_poly.pdbx_seq_one_letter_code
_entity_poly.pdbx_strand_id
1 'polypeptide(L)' 'MFRTLRNTKGIPCITPVHEVLTHFFNHQTHHRGQITTLLFQGGVDPGITDLIYFPRVRP' A
#
# COMPACT_ATOMS: atom_id res chain seq x y z
N MET A 1 16.68 -9.44 11.26
CA MET A 1 15.81 -9.61 12.44
C MET A 1 14.52 -10.30 12.00
N PHE A 2 14.37 -11.59 12.26
CA PHE A 2 13.15 -12.34 11.95
C PHE A 2 12.20 -12.22 13.14
N ARG A 3 11.16 -11.38 13.02
CA ARG A 3 10.10 -11.31 14.03
C ARG A 3 9.01 -12.29 13.61
N THR A 4 8.56 -13.15 14.51
CA THR A 4 7.44 -14.06 14.26
C THR A 4 6.17 -13.23 14.06
N LEU A 5 5.63 -13.24 12.85
CA LEU A 5 4.37 -12.57 12.53
C LEU A 5 3.24 -13.59 12.62
N ARG A 6 2.03 -13.15 12.95
CA ARG A 6 0.85 -14.03 12.94
C ARG A 6 0.00 -13.70 11.73
N ASN A 7 -0.46 -14.73 11.03
CA ASN A 7 -1.45 -14.53 9.97
C ASN A 7 -2.82 -14.19 10.56
N THR A 8 -3.82 -13.94 9.71
CA THR A 8 -5.18 -13.58 10.12
C THR A 8 -5.89 -14.66 10.96
N LYS A 9 -5.39 -15.90 10.98
CA LYS A 9 -5.88 -17.00 11.83
C LYS A 9 -5.07 -17.16 13.12
N GLY A 10 -4.16 -16.24 13.42
CA GLY A 10 -3.31 -16.27 14.62
C GLY A 10 -2.13 -17.25 14.55
N ILE A 11 -1.96 -17.94 13.42
CA ILE A 11 -0.92 -18.95 13.23
C ILE A 11 0.43 -18.22 13.06
N PRO A 12 1.45 -18.56 13.87
CA PRO A 12 2.76 -17.96 13.73
C PRO A 12 3.39 -18.39 12.40
N CYS A 13 3.86 -17.41 11.64
CA CYS A 13 4.57 -17.56 10.40
C CYS A 13 5.94 -16.87 10.51
N ILE A 14 6.96 -17.50 9.95
CA ILE A 14 8.30 -16.91 9.87
C ILE A 14 8.41 -16.31 8.48
N THR A 15 8.08 -15.03 8.38
CA THR A 15 8.24 -14.24 7.15
C THR A 15 9.19 -13.09 7.47
N PRO A 16 10.22 -12.85 6.64
CA PRO A 16 11.06 -11.67 6.80
C PRO A 16 10.22 -10.39 6.81
N VAL A 17 10.56 -9.46 7.71
CA VAL A 17 9.80 -8.20 7.86
C VAL A 17 9.74 -7.42 6.55
N HIS A 18 10.82 -7.42 5.75
CA HIS A 18 10.85 -6.71 4.48
C HIS A 18 9.85 -7.28 3.46
N GLU A 19 9.64 -8.60 3.42
CA GLU A 19 8.64 -9.21 2.52
C GLU A 19 7.22 -8.80 2.90
N VAL A 20 6.93 -8.73 4.21
CA VAL A 20 5.61 -8.30 4.69
C VAL A 20 5.36 -6.84 4.38
N LEU A 21 6.36 -5.98 4.58
CA LEU A 21 6.25 -4.57 4.22
C LEU A 21 6.08 -4.39 2.71
N THR A 22 6.86 -5.10 1.89
CA THR A 22 6.72 -5.08 0.43
C THR A 22 5.33 -5.52 0.00
N HIS A 23 4.83 -6.64 0.53
CA HIS A 23 3.46 -7.10 0.24
C HIS A 23 2.42 -6.06 0.65
N PHE A 24 2.54 -5.49 1.85
CA PHE A 24 1.60 -4.50 2.37
C PHE A 24 1.53 -3.25 1.47
N PHE A 25 2.67 -2.67 1.09
CA PHE A 25 2.70 -1.50 0.21
C PHE A 25 2.24 -1.83 -1.21
N ASN A 26 2.62 -2.98 -1.77
CA ASN A 26 2.15 -3.40 -3.09
C ASN A 26 0.63 -3.63 -3.13
N HIS A 27 0.07 -4.21 -2.07
CA HIS A 27 -1.37 -4.43 -1.94
C HIS A 27 -2.14 -3.11 -1.87
N GLN A 28 -1.61 -2.11 -1.14
CA GLN A 28 -2.16 -0.75 -1.16
C GLN A 28 -2.12 -0.13 -2.55
N THR A 29 -0.99 -0.23 -3.26
CA THR A 29 -0.86 0.30 -4.64
C THR A 29 -1.87 -0.36 -5.59
N HIS A 30 -2.08 -1.66 -5.46
CA HIS A 30 -3.09 -2.39 -6.24
C HIS A 30 -4.51 -1.85 -6.01
N HIS A 31 -4.94 -1.75 -4.74
CA HIS A 31 -6.27 -1.21 -4.42
C HIS A 31 -6.42 0.27 -4.78
N ARG A 32 -5.35 1.07 -4.64
CA ARG A 32 -5.35 2.45 -5.12
C ARG A 32 -5.60 2.51 -6.62
N GLY A 33 -4.93 1.66 -7.40
CA GLY A 33 -5.15 1.55 -8.84
C GLY A 33 -6.60 1.21 -9.22
N GLN A 34 -7.24 0.31 -8.47
CA GLN A 34 -8.67 0.00 -8.65
C GLN A 34 -9.54 1.24 -8.42
N ILE A 35 -9.31 1.96 -7.33
CA ILE A 35 -10.09 3.15 -6.98
C ILE A 35 -9.86 4.28 -7.98
N THR A 36 -8.61 4.58 -8.34
CA THR A 36 -8.30 5.65 -9.31
C THR A 36 -8.89 5.34 -10.68
N THR A 37 -8.95 4.06 -11.08
CA THR A 37 -9.64 3.64 -12.31
C THR A 37 -11.12 4.00 -12.27
N LEU A 38 -11.82 3.67 -11.18
CA LEU A 38 -13.24 4.00 -11.02
C LEU A 38 -13.48 5.52 -10.96
N LEU A 39 -12.60 6.26 -10.29
CA LEU A 39 -12.68 7.74 -10.24
C LEU A 39 -12.55 8.35 -11.64
N PHE A 40 -11.56 7.93 -12.44
CA PHE A 40 -11.41 8.40 -13.82
C PHE A 40 -12.60 8.02 -14.69
N GLN A 41 -13.15 6.81 -14.56
CA GLN A 41 -14.36 6.40 -15.26
C GLN A 41 -15.58 7.27 -14.89
N GLY A 42 -15.63 7.76 -13.65
CA GLY A 42 -16.62 8.73 -13.18
C GLY A 42 -16.31 10.20 -13.53
N GLY A 43 -15.26 10.48 -14.31
CA GLY A 43 -14.86 11.83 -14.67
C GLY A 43 -14.20 12.63 -13.54
N VAL A 44 -13.78 11.97 -12.46
CA VAL A 44 -13.12 12.58 -11.29
C VAL A 44 -11.62 12.37 -11.38
N ASP A 45 -10.85 13.46 -11.34
CA ASP A 45 -9.39 13.40 -11.21
C ASP A 45 -8.99 13.12 -9.74
N PRO A 46 -8.32 11.99 -9.43
CA PRO A 46 -7.83 11.70 -8.09
C PRO A 46 -6.62 12.56 -7.67
N GLY A 47 -5.99 13.29 -8.60
CA GLY A 47 -4.80 14.10 -8.35
C GLY A 47 -3.52 13.28 -8.19
N ILE A 48 -2.45 13.95 -7.74
CA ILE A 48 -1.12 13.35 -7.57
C ILE A 48 -1.13 12.39 -6.38
N THR A 49 -0.84 11.12 -6.62
CA THR A 49 -0.81 10.07 -5.58
C THR A 49 0.60 9.56 -5.26
N ASP A 50 1.61 10.06 -5.97
CA ASP A 50 3.00 9.68 -5.84
C ASP A 50 3.60 10.17 -4.51
N LEU A 51 4.25 9.26 -3.78
CA LEU A 51 4.84 9.55 -2.47
C LEU A 51 5.88 10.68 -2.50
N ILE A 52 6.62 10.82 -3.62
CA ILE A 52 7.68 11.84 -3.76
C ILE A 52 7.16 13.27 -3.68
N TYR A 53 5.88 13.50 -3.97
CA TYR A 53 5.27 14.82 -3.87
C TYR A 53 4.86 15.15 -2.44
N PHE A 54 4.48 14.17 -1.62
CA PHE A 54 4.00 14.38 -0.25
C PHE A 54 4.95 15.18 0.68
N PRO A 55 6.28 14.96 0.69
CA PRO A 55 7.20 15.79 1.49
C PRO A 55 7.50 17.16 0.88
N ARG A 56 7.12 17.41 -0.39
CA ARG A 56 7.40 18.65 -1.13
C ARG A 56 6.22 19.63 -1.15
N VAL A 57 5.05 19.22 -0.65
CA VAL A 57 3.85 20.08 -0.54
C VAL A 57 3.65 20.66 0.87
N ARG A 58 4.63 20.51 1.78
CA ARG A 58 4.61 21.22 3.07
C ARG A 58 5.40 22.53 2.92
N PRO A 59 4.86 23.69 3.36
CA PRO A 59 5.62 24.92 3.43
C PRO A 59 6.82 24.80 4.38
#